data_AF-A0A849M792-F1
#
_entry.id   AF-A0A849M792-F1
#
_cell.length_a   1.000
_cell.length_b   1.000
_cell.length_c   1.000
_cell.angle_alpha   90.00
_cell.angle_beta   90.00
_cell.angle_gamma   90.00
#
_symmetry.space_group_name_H-M   'P 1'
#
loop_
_entity.id
_entity.type
_entity.pdbx_description
1 polymer ?
#
loop_
_entity_poly.entity_id
_entity_poly.type
_entity_poly.pdbx_seq_one_letter_code
_entity_poly.pdbx_strand_id
1 'polypeptide(L)' 'MQNKTVLLTGASGNLGQAVKELFLKNGYSVAAAVHPSLWVTPKAITNVIQFACSSKAADLHGPVFKVYGNG' A
#
# COMPACT_ATOMS: atom_id res chain seq x y z
N MET A 1 -17.96 -3.98 -29.18
CA MET A 1 -16.84 -3.17 -28.69
C MET A 1 -15.86 -4.07 -27.96
N GLN A 2 -14.56 -3.91 -28.15
CA GLN A 2 -13.56 -4.75 -27.50
C GLN A 2 -13.40 -4.35 -26.02
N ASN A 3 -13.53 -5.31 -25.11
CA ASN A 3 -13.49 -5.03 -23.68
C ASN A 3 -12.05 -4.67 -23.28
N LYS A 4 -11.84 -3.47 -22.71
CA LYS A 4 -10.50 -3.02 -22.32
C LYS A 4 -10.16 -3.59 -20.96
N THR A 5 -8.95 -4.16 -20.84
CA THR A 5 -8.45 -4.77 -19.60
C THR A 5 -7.40 -3.86 -18.95
N VAL A 6 -7.47 -3.69 -17.62
CA VAL A 6 -6.54 -2.89 -16.81
C VAL A 6 -5.89 -3.76 -15.73
N LEU A 7 -4.57 -3.67 -15.58
CA LEU A 7 -3.83 -4.23 -14.44
C LEU A 7 -3.73 -3.19 -13.32
N LEU A 8 -4.19 -3.52 -12.13
CA LEU A 8 -4.20 -2.61 -10.98
C LEU A 8 -3.39 -3.18 -9.81
N THR A 9 -2.26 -2.56 -9.51
CA THR A 9 -1.43 -2.88 -8.33
C THR A 9 -1.85 -2.06 -7.12
N GLY A 10 -1.70 -2.60 -5.90
CA GLY A 10 -2.16 -1.91 -4.68
C GLY A 10 -3.69 -1.84 -4.58
N ALA A 11 -4.39 -2.73 -5.30
CA ALA A 11 -5.85 -2.76 -5.38
C ALA A 11 -6.55 -3.01 -4.03
N SER A 12 -5.82 -3.51 -3.02
CA SER A 12 -6.32 -3.73 -1.66
C SER A 12 -6.30 -2.47 -0.77
N GLY A 13 -5.61 -1.40 -1.16
CA GLY A 13 -5.59 -0.14 -0.40
C GLY A 13 -6.81 0.75 -0.68
N ASN A 14 -7.05 1.76 0.17
CA ASN A 14 -8.21 2.66 0.05
C ASN A 14 -8.36 3.28 -1.34
N LEU A 15 -7.28 3.83 -1.92
CA LEU A 15 -7.31 4.40 -3.26
C LEU A 15 -7.49 3.32 -4.35
N GLY A 16 -6.81 2.18 -4.19
CA GLY A 16 -6.91 1.05 -5.12
C GLY A 16 -8.34 0.53 -5.25
N GLN A 17 -9.10 0.47 -4.15
CA GLN A 17 -10.50 0.05 -4.16
C GLN A 17 -11.39 1.06 -4.91
N ALA A 18 -11.22 2.37 -4.67
CA ALA A 18 -11.98 3.41 -5.36
C ALA A 18 -11.70 3.42 -6.88
N VAL A 19 -10.43 3.24 -7.27
CA VAL A 19 -10.02 3.16 -8.68
C VAL A 19 -10.56 1.88 -9.33
N LYS A 20 -10.53 0.74 -8.64
CA LYS A 20 -11.12 -0.52 -9.10
C LYS A 20 -12.62 -0.34 -9.41
N GLU A 21 -13.37 0.27 -8.49
CA GLU A 21 -14.80 0.53 -8.67
C GLU A 21 -15.09 1.43 -9.86
N LEU A 22 -14.28 2.48 -10.06
CA LEU A 22 -14.42 3.37 -11.21
C LEU A 22 -14.24 2.61 -12.53
N PHE A 23 -13.21 1.76 -12.65
CA PHE A 23 -12.98 0.98 -13.87
C PHE A 23 -14.09 -0.03 -14.14
N LEU A 24 -14.55 -0.74 -13.11
CA LEU A 24 -15.67 -1.67 -13.24
C LEU A 24 -16.96 -0.95 -13.66
N LYS A 25 -17.27 0.22 -13.07
CA LYS A 25 -18.43 1.06 -13.45
C LYS A 25 -18.38 1.52 -14.90
N ASN A 26 -17.19 1.74 -15.46
CA ASN A 26 -17.01 2.14 -16.85
C ASN A 26 -16.88 0.94 -17.81
N GLY A 27 -17.18 -0.28 -17.36
CA GLY A 27 -17.22 -1.48 -18.20
C GLY A 27 -15.85 -2.09 -18.51
N TYR A 28 -14.79 -1.74 -17.78
CA TYR A 28 -13.48 -2.36 -17.95
C TYR A 28 -13.41 -3.71 -17.22
N SER A 29 -12.61 -4.63 -17.76
CA SER A 29 -12.14 -5.80 -16.99
C SER A 29 -10.92 -5.39 -16.16
N VAL A 30 -10.91 -5.71 -14.88
CA VAL A 30 -9.79 -5.37 -13.96
C VAL A 30 -9.10 -6.64 -13.49
N ALA A 31 -7.80 -6.76 -13.79
CA ALA A 31 -6.91 -7.73 -13.15
C ALA A 31 -6.26 -7.05 -11.94
N ALA A 32 -6.73 -7.36 -10.74
CA ALA A 32 -6.24 -6.75 -9.52
C ALA A 32 -5.11 -7.60 -8.91
N ALA A 33 -3.93 -7.01 -8.78
CA ALA A 33 -2.86 -7.61 -7.98
C ALA A 33 -3.14 -7.30 -6.50
N VAL A 34 -3.70 -8.30 -5.81
CA VAL A 34 -3.93 -8.28 -4.36
C VAL A 34 -2.94 -9.25 -3.71
N HIS A 35 -2.31 -8.82 -2.63
CA HIS A 35 -1.52 -9.72 -1.80
C HIS A 35 -2.10 -9.74 -0.39
N PRO A 36 -2.77 -10.85 0.02
CA PRO A 36 -3.53 -10.92 1.27
C PRO A 36 -2.66 -10.86 2.54
N SER A 37 -1.33 -10.93 2.44
CA SER A 37 -0.41 -11.01 3.59
C SER A 37 0.71 -9.96 3.62
N LEU A 38 0.74 -8.98 2.71
CA LEU A 38 1.89 -8.05 2.56
C LEU A 38 1.77 -6.74 3.33
N TRP A 39 0.69 -6.51 4.07
CA TRP A 39 0.51 -5.24 4.75
C TRP A 39 1.29 -5.20 6.07
N VAL A 40 1.88 -4.05 6.33
CA VAL A 40 2.63 -3.83 7.56
C VAL A 40 1.66 -3.80 8.74
N THR A 41 2.00 -4.52 9.81
CA THR A 41 1.14 -4.55 11.00
C THR A 41 1.20 -3.19 11.72
N PRO A 42 0.12 -2.74 12.40
CA PRO A 42 0.16 -1.52 13.20
C PRO A 42 1.31 -1.49 14.20
N LYS A 43 1.61 -2.65 14.83
CA LYS A 43 2.73 -2.79 15.78
C LYS A 43 4.09 -2.51 15.12
N ALA A 44 4.29 -2.97 13.88
CA ALA A 44 5.53 -2.69 13.14
C ALA A 44 5.68 -1.19 12.85
N ILE A 45 4.59 -0.48 12.52
CA ILE A 45 4.60 0.97 12.36
C ILE A 45 4.97 1.66 13.67
N THR A 46 4.32 1.28 14.76
CA THR A 46 4.57 1.89 16.08
C THR A 46 6.03 1.73 16.51
N ASN A 47 6.64 0.57 16.26
CA ASN A 47 8.05 0.35 16.60
C ASN A 47 9.00 1.29 15.84
N VAL A 48 8.74 1.53 14.54
CA VAL A 48 9.56 2.44 13.72
C VAL A 48 9.40 3.89 14.20
N ILE A 49 8.18 4.31 14.50
CA ILE A 49 7.91 5.64 15.07
C ILE A 49 8.61 5.79 16.43
N GLN A 50 8.49 4.80 17.31
CA GLN A 50 9.12 4.82 18.62
C GLN A 50 10.64 4.95 18.52
N PHE A 51 11.27 4.24 17.58
CA PHE A 51 12.70 4.38 17.31
C PHE A 51 13.03 5.79 16.82
N ALA A 52 12.32 6.29 15.80
CA ALA A 52 12.55 7.60 15.22
C ALA A 52 12.39 8.75 16.23
N CYS A 53 11.51 8.60 17.22
CA CYS A 53 11.31 9.57 18.29
C CYS A 53 12.25 9.38 19.50
N SER A 54 13.09 8.34 19.51
CA SER A 54 14.00 8.07 20.64
C SER A 54 15.29 8.89 20.55
N SER A 55 15.97 9.07 21.68
CA SER A 55 17.31 9.71 21.71
C SER A 55 18.35 8.99 20.86
N LYS A 56 18.14 7.71 20.52
CA LYS A 56 19.02 6.94 19.63
C LYS A 56 18.94 7.39 18.17
N ALA A 57 17.91 8.15 17.80
CA ALA A 57 17.69 8.69 16.47
C ALA A 57 18.00 10.20 16.38
N ALA A 58 18.64 10.78 17.40
CA ALA A 58 18.85 12.23 17.51
C ALA A 58 19.55 12.86 16.29
N ASP A 59 20.44 12.11 15.65
CA ASP A 59 21.23 12.58 14.50
C ASP A 59 20.54 12.32 13.14
N LEU A 60 19.32 11.76 13.11
CA LEU A 60 18.58 11.52 11.87
C LEU A 60 17.88 12.80 11.39
N HIS A 61 18.14 13.18 10.14
CA HIS A 61 17.47 14.30 9.47
C HIS A 61 16.88 13.86 8.12
N GLY A 62 15.56 14.00 7.97
CA GLY A 62 14.82 13.60 6.78
C GLY A 62 14.85 12.11 6.43
N PRO A 63 14.87 11.15 7.38
CA PRO A 63 14.92 9.73 7.03
C PRO A 63 13.66 9.28 6.30
N VAL A 64 13.84 8.40 5.30
CA VAL A 64 12.74 7.65 4.68
C VAL A 64 12.76 6.22 5.23
N PHE A 65 11.83 5.92 6.15
CA PHE A 65 11.69 4.59 6.71
C PHE A 65 10.78 3.74 5.83
N LYS A 66 11.39 2.80 5.10
CA LYS A 66 10.63 1.82 4.32
C LYS A 66 10.22 0.68 5.24
N VAL A 67 8.92 0.50 5.45
CA VAL A 67 8.37 -0.56 6.30
C VAL A 67 7.55 -1.50 5.41
N TYR A 68 7.97 -2.75 5.32
CA TYR A 68 7.36 -3.77 4.48
C TYR A 68 6.71 -4.84 5.35
N GLY A 69 5.52 -5.32 4.96
CA GLY A 69 4.93 -6.51 5.59
C GLY A 69 5.68 -7.78 5.17
N ASN A 70 5.40 -8.90 5.84
CA ASN A 70 6.06 -10.19 5.61
C ASN A 70 5.49 -10.92 4.37
N GLY A 71 5.69 -10.36 3.18
CA GLY A 71 5.52 -11.11 1.93
C GLY A 71 6.65 -12.09 1.71
#